data_AF-A0A2Z6NGD9-F1
#
_entry.id   AF-A0A2Z6NGD9-F1
#
_cell.length_a   1.000
_cell.length_b   1.000
_cell.length_c   1.000
_cell.angle_alpha   90.00
_cell.angle_beta   90.00
_cell.angle_gamma   90.00
#
_symmetry.space_group_name_H-M   'P 1'
#
loop_
_entity.id
_entity.type
_entity.pdbx_description
1 polymer ?
#
loop_
_entity_poly.entity_id
_entity_poly.type
_entity_poly.pdbx_seq_one_letter_code
_entity_poly.pdbx_strand_id
1 'polypeptide(L)'
;MLFRYWALAVPTYVMVTIVLMLAFYIGLNFMATPSPASINTVYDEFSRDPLRVEFSDDGDEKPIDPISDIGIDRINDAMFNNSA
;
A
#
# COMPACT_ATOMS: atom_id res chain seq x y z
N MET A 1 -49.64 8.98 10.89
CA MET A 1 -49.10 7.78 10.19
C MET A 1 -47.74 8.04 9.50
N LEU A 2 -47.35 9.31 9.22
CA LEU A 2 -46.10 9.66 8.53
C LEU A 2 -44.81 9.50 9.38
N PHE A 3 -44.87 9.79 10.69
CA PHE A 3 -43.69 9.77 11.58
C PHE A 3 -43.09 8.38 11.86
N ARG A 4 -43.84 7.29 11.59
CA ARG A 4 -43.49 5.94 12.07
C ARG A 4 -42.40 5.25 11.24
N TYR A 5 -42.12 5.74 10.03
CA TYR A 5 -41.14 5.14 9.11
C TYR A 5 -39.78 5.85 9.13
N TRP A 6 -39.67 6.96 9.85
CA TRP A 6 -38.49 7.84 9.79
C TRP A 6 -37.21 7.15 10.28
N ALA A 7 -37.33 6.33 11.34
CA ALA A 7 -36.22 5.54 11.87
C ALA A 7 -35.65 4.51 10.88
N LEU A 8 -36.44 4.06 9.90
CA LEU A 8 -36.00 3.15 8.85
C LEU A 8 -35.59 3.91 7.58
N ALA A 9 -36.35 4.94 7.22
CA ALA A 9 -36.17 5.73 6.01
C ALA A 9 -34.86 6.53 6.05
N VAL A 10 -34.53 7.18 7.16
CA VAL A 10 -33.32 8.00 7.26
C VAL A 10 -32.05 7.16 7.06
N PRO A 11 -31.84 6.03 7.76
CA PRO A 11 -30.67 5.18 7.52
C PRO A 11 -30.62 4.63 6.09
N THR A 12 -31.75 4.22 5.52
CA THR A 12 -31.77 3.70 4.14
C THR A 12 -31.42 4.78 3.11
N TYR A 13 -31.96 5.98 3.23
CA TYR A 13 -31.59 7.09 2.34
C TYR A 13 -30.11 7.47 2.50
N VAL A 14 -29.58 7.49 3.73
CA VAL A 14 -28.13 7.73 3.96
C VAL A 14 -27.29 6.67 3.24
N MET A 15 -27.61 5.39 3.40
CA MET A 15 -26.86 4.30 2.75
C MET A 15 -26.93 4.38 1.22
N VAL A 16 -28.11 4.64 0.66
CA VAL A 16 -28.28 4.85 -0.79
C VAL A 16 -27.48 6.05 -1.28
N THR A 17 -27.45 7.14 -0.51
CA THR A 17 -26.68 8.35 -0.87
C THR A 17 -25.18 8.07 -0.86
N ILE A 18 -24.67 7.33 0.13
CA ILE A 18 -23.26 6.93 0.21
C ILE A 18 -22.90 6.05 -1.00
N VAL A 19 -23.71 5.03 -1.30
CA VAL A 19 -23.49 4.15 -2.46
C VAL A 19 -23.49 4.96 -3.76
N LEU A 20 -24.44 5.88 -3.92
CA LEU A 20 -24.52 6.75 -5.09
C LEU A 20 -23.28 7.66 -5.21
N MET A 21 -22.85 8.28 -4.11
CA MET A 21 -21.62 9.09 -4.07
C MET A 21 -20.38 8.28 -4.46
N LEU A 22 -20.23 7.06 -3.96
CA LEU A 22 -19.11 6.18 -4.31
C LEU A 22 -19.12 5.79 -5.79
N ALA A 23 -20.29 5.44 -6.33
CA ALA A 23 -20.43 5.11 -7.74
C ALA A 23 -20.03 6.29 -8.64
N PHE A 24 -20.51 7.50 -8.33
CA PHE A 24 -20.10 8.70 -9.04
C PHE A 24 -18.62 9.00 -8.86
N TYR A 25 -18.07 8.88 -7.65
CA TYR A 25 -16.65 9.08 -7.39
C TYR A 25 -15.80 8.16 -8.26
N ILE A 26 -16.10 6.86 -8.28
CA ILE A 26 -15.38 5.88 -9.11
C ILE A 26 -15.50 6.22 -10.59
N GLY A 27 -16.73 6.50 -11.06
CA GLY A 27 -16.97 6.84 -12.47
C GLY A 27 -16.23 8.12 -12.90
N LEU A 28 -16.26 9.15 -12.07
CA LEU A 28 -15.54 10.41 -12.31
C LEU A 28 -14.02 10.20 -12.26
N ASN A 29 -13.50 9.39 -11.33
CA ASN A 29 -12.09 9.03 -11.30
C ASN A 29 -11.68 8.30 -12.59
N PHE A 30 -12.50 7.41 -13.12
CA PHE A 30 -12.21 6.75 -14.41
C PHE A 30 -12.34 7.66 -15.62
N MET A 31 -13.25 8.64 -15.62
CA MET A 31 -13.36 9.62 -16.71
C MET A 31 -12.24 10.65 -16.68
N ALA A 32 -11.84 11.09 -15.48
CA ALA A 32 -10.83 12.13 -15.29
C ALA A 32 -9.40 11.59 -15.31
N THR A 33 -9.20 10.33 -14.94
CA THR A 33 -7.88 9.69 -14.98
C THR A 33 -7.70 9.04 -16.35
N PRO A 34 -6.68 9.41 -17.14
CA PRO A 34 -6.31 8.67 -18.34
C PRO A 34 -6.12 7.19 -18.02
N SER A 35 -6.38 6.29 -18.97
CA SER A 35 -6.11 4.86 -18.75
C SER A 35 -4.69 4.70 -18.22
N PRO A 36 -4.45 3.96 -17.12
CA PRO A 36 -3.09 3.69 -16.68
C PRO A 36 -2.38 3.05 -17.87
N ALA A 37 -1.41 3.77 -18.43
CA ALA A 37 -0.87 3.47 -19.76
C ALA A 37 -0.19 2.09 -19.82
N SER A 38 0.04 1.48 -18.66
CA SER A 38 0.43 0.08 -18.44
C SER A 38 0.39 -0.20 -16.92
N ILE A 39 0.39 -1.48 -16.50
CA ILE A 39 0.76 -1.84 -15.11
C ILE A 39 2.18 -1.30 -14.76
N ASN A 40 3.02 -1.12 -15.80
CA ASN A 40 4.34 -0.52 -15.72
C ASN A 40 4.32 1.00 -15.52
N THR A 41 3.14 1.65 -15.53
CA THR A 41 2.99 3.08 -15.21
C THR A 41 2.63 3.30 -13.75
N VAL A 42 2.11 2.27 -13.07
CA VAL A 42 1.80 2.33 -11.63
C VAL A 42 3.07 2.21 -10.78
N TYR A 43 4.07 1.48 -11.29
CA TYR A 43 5.38 1.32 -10.67
C TYR A 43 6.41 2.11 -11.44
N ASP A 44 7.19 2.94 -10.72
CA ASP A 44 8.40 3.53 -11.26
C ASP A 44 9.50 2.45 -11.45
N GLU A 45 10.48 2.71 -12.30
CA GLU A 45 11.59 1.78 -12.62
C GLU A 45 12.27 1.24 -11.35
N PHE A 46 12.41 2.09 -10.32
CA PHE A 46 13.06 1.75 -9.06
C PHE A 46 12.14 1.13 -8.00
N SER A 47 10.83 1.11 -8.23
CA SER A 47 9.83 0.53 -7.30
C SER A 47 9.44 -0.91 -7.65
N ARG A 48 10.00 -1.45 -8.73
CA ARG A 48 9.70 -2.82 -9.18
C ARG A 48 10.54 -3.79 -8.37
N ASP A 49 9.92 -4.88 -7.93
CA ASP A 49 10.68 -5.99 -7.35
C ASP A 49 11.74 -6.44 -8.37
N PRO A 50 13.02 -6.54 -7.98
CA PRO A 50 14.06 -6.94 -8.91
C PRO A 50 13.70 -8.33 -9.46
N LEU A 51 13.42 -8.40 -10.76
CA LEU A 51 13.19 -9.64 -11.48
C LEU A 51 14.44 -10.50 -11.30
N ARG A 52 14.37 -11.48 -10.38
CA ARG A 52 15.39 -12.49 -10.06
C ARG A 52 16.75 -12.11 -10.60
N VAL A 53 17.48 -11.30 -9.84
CA VAL A 53 18.90 -11.03 -10.09
C VAL A 53 19.56 -12.40 -10.26
N GLU A 54 19.95 -12.75 -11.48
CA GLU A 54 20.91 -13.81 -11.71
C GLU A 54 22.23 -13.26 -11.18
N PHE A 55 22.45 -13.49 -9.89
CA PHE A 55 23.74 -13.27 -9.27
C PHE A 55 24.74 -14.11 -10.04
N SER A 56 25.57 -13.45 -10.85
CA SER A 56 26.80 -14.06 -11.31
C SER A 56 27.64 -14.32 -10.07
N ASP A 57 28.14 -15.55 -9.93
CA ASP A 57 28.97 -16.03 -8.82
C ASP A 57 30.33 -15.28 -8.72
N ASP A 58 30.59 -14.35 -9.65
CA ASP A 58 31.71 -13.43 -9.63
C ASP A 58 31.47 -12.26 -8.66
N GLY A 59 31.50 -12.60 -7.37
CA GLY A 59 32.31 -11.92 -6.36
C GLY A 59 31.92 -10.53 -5.83
N ASP A 60 31.44 -9.59 -6.63
CA ASP A 60 31.58 -8.16 -6.25
C ASP A 60 30.30 -7.31 -6.28
N GLU A 61 29.16 -7.82 -6.76
CA GLU A 61 27.94 -7.01 -6.93
C GLU A 61 26.71 -7.58 -6.20
N LYS A 62 26.81 -7.76 -4.87
CA LYS A 62 25.64 -8.12 -4.05
C LYS A 62 24.74 -6.89 -3.84
N PRO A 63 23.41 -6.97 -4.07
CA PRO A 63 22.46 -5.93 -3.68
C PRO A 63 22.62 -5.58 -2.22
N ILE A 64 22.42 -4.30 -1.94
CA ILE A 64 22.33 -3.80 -0.58
C ILE A 64 21.17 -4.53 0.09
N ASP A 65 21.43 -5.12 1.26
CA ASP A 65 20.39 -5.78 2.03
C ASP A 65 19.28 -4.75 2.36
N PRO A 66 17.99 -5.14 2.31
CA PRO A 66 16.89 -4.22 2.61
C PRO A 66 17.10 -3.55 3.97
N ILE A 67 16.72 -2.27 4.08
CA ILE A 67 16.76 -1.59 5.37
C ILE A 67 15.89 -2.38 6.35
N SER A 68 16.53 -2.89 7.39
CA SER A 68 15.92 -3.70 8.42
C SER A 68 16.35 -3.13 9.76
N ASP A 69 15.41 -3.00 10.68
CA ASP A 69 15.72 -2.54 12.02
C ASP A 69 16.67 -3.54 12.69
N ILE A 70 17.60 -3.00 13.48
CA ILE A 70 18.47 -3.82 14.30
C ILE A 70 17.75 -4.17 15.61
N GLY A 71 17.67 -5.45 15.92
CA GLY A 71 17.07 -5.92 17.17
C GLY A 71 17.81 -5.35 18.39
N ILE A 72 17.05 -4.93 19.41
CA ILE A 72 17.60 -4.37 20.65
C ILE A 72 18.50 -5.38 21.39
N ASP A 73 18.26 -6.67 21.20
CA ASP A 73 19.09 -7.77 21.68
C ASP A 73 20.52 -7.67 21.13
N ARG A 74 20.66 -7.39 19.82
CA ARG A 74 21.97 -7.24 19.15
C ARG A 74 22.71 -6.00 19.64
N ILE A 75 22.00 -4.89 19.87
CA ILE A 75 22.60 -3.67 20.42
C ILE A 75 23.02 -3.90 21.87
N ASN A 76 22.17 -4.52 22.68
CA ASN A 76 22.48 -4.82 24.08
C ASN A 76 23.70 -5.73 24.20
N ASP A 77 23.81 -6.76 23.36
CA ASP A 77 24.98 -7.64 23.33
C ASP A 77 26.25 -6.87 22.93
N ALA A 78 26.18 -6.03 21.88
CA ALA A 78 27.32 -5.21 21.45
C ALA A 78 27.75 -4.16 22.50
N MET A 79 26.82 -3.62 23.27
CA MET A 79 27.08 -2.55 24.24
C MET A 79 27.52 -3.08 25.61
N PHE A 80 26.99 -4.23 26.04
CA PHE A 80 27.19 -4.75 27.40
C PHE A 80 28.01 -6.05 27.46
N ASN A 81 28.02 -6.87 26.39
CA ASN A 81 28.72 -8.16 26.36
C ASN A 81 30.00 -8.17 25.51
N ASN A 82 30.24 -7.15 24.66
CA ASN A 82 31.52 -7.00 23.92
C ASN A 82 32.65 -6.36 24.76
N SER A 83 32.64 -6.59 26.08
CA SER A 83 33.65 -6.10 27.01
C SER A 83 34.78 -7.14 27.15
N ALA A 84 35.86 -6.95 26.41
CA ALA A 84 37.17 -7.51 26.77
C ALA A 84 37.76 -6.78 27.97
#